data_AF-A0A4U3A5U4-F1
#
_entry.id   AF-A0A4U3A5U4-F1
#
_cell.length_a   1.000
_cell.length_b   1.000
_cell.length_c   1.000
_cell.angle_alpha   90.00
_cell.angle_beta   90.00
_cell.angle_gamma   90.00
#
_symmetry.space_group_name_H-M   'P 1'
#
loop_
_entity.id
_entity.type
_entity.pdbx_description
1 polymer ?
#
loop_
_entity_poly.entity_id
_entity_poly.type
_entity_poly.pdbx_seq_one_letter_code
_entity_poly.pdbx_strand_id
1 'polypeptide(L)' 'MLMKWEYERFASDKDALSIWKEWMSKRTTYTYDLAAEGTMYVVNHMKLHDHQVSFIFDFFDEYLNLLDHGEE' A
#
# COMPACT_ATOMS: atom_id res chain seq x y z
N MET A 1 -10.27 -10.84 -7.32
CA MET A 1 -10.18 -11.47 -5.98
C MET A 1 -8.83 -12.16 -5.91
N LEU A 2 -7.85 -11.47 -5.33
CA LEU A 2 -6.51 -12.00 -5.15
C LEU A 2 -6.53 -13.11 -4.10
N MET A 3 -5.64 -14.09 -4.22
CA MET A 3 -5.57 -15.16 -3.24
C MET A 3 -4.70 -14.72 -2.06
N LYS A 4 -5.14 -15.04 -0.85
CA LYS A 4 -4.51 -14.67 0.44
C LYS A 4 -2.99 -14.86 0.49
N TRP A 5 -2.44 -15.85 -0.22
CA TRP A 5 -1.01 -16.13 -0.28
C TRP A 5 -0.16 -15.12 -1.07
N GLU A 6 -0.74 -14.39 -2.02
CA GLU A 6 -0.07 -13.34 -2.80
C GLU A 6 0.04 -12.09 -1.94
N TYR A 7 -1.03 -11.80 -1.18
CA TYR A 7 -1.06 -10.82 -0.09
C TYR A 7 -0.01 -11.11 0.97
N GLU A 8 0.03 -12.35 1.48
CA GLU A 8 0.99 -12.74 2.51
C GLU A 8 2.44 -12.67 2.01
N ARG A 9 2.70 -13.00 0.75
CA ARG A 9 4.04 -12.92 0.16
C ARG A 9 4.52 -11.48 -0.04
N PHE A 10 3.64 -10.57 -0.45
CA PHE A 10 3.98 -9.15 -0.60
C PHE A 10 4.01 -8.39 0.73
N ALA A 11 3.14 -8.74 1.68
CA ALA A 11 3.20 -8.21 3.04
C ALA A 11 4.41 -8.77 3.82
N SER A 12 4.85 -9.99 3.48
CA SER A 12 6.11 -10.58 3.94
C SER A 12 7.33 -9.88 3.35
N ASP A 13 7.24 -9.37 2.11
CA ASP A 13 8.17 -8.36 1.59
C ASP A 13 7.89 -7.04 2.32
N LYS A 14 8.46 -6.94 3.52
CA LYS A 14 8.36 -5.82 4.47
C LYS A 14 8.64 -4.42 3.88
N ASP A 15 8.98 -4.30 2.60
CA ASP A 15 9.43 -3.07 1.97
C ASP A 15 8.26 -2.17 1.54
N ALA A 16 7.21 -2.67 0.88
CA ALA A 16 6.17 -1.79 0.30
C ALA A 16 5.40 -1.00 1.38
N LEU A 17 4.88 -1.71 2.38
CA LEU A 17 4.15 -1.09 3.49
C LEU A 17 5.08 -0.26 4.40
N SER A 18 6.34 -0.66 4.57
CA SER A 18 7.31 0.10 5.35
C SER A 18 7.68 1.42 4.66
N ILE A 19 7.93 1.39 3.34
CA ILE A 19 8.18 2.57 2.51
C ILE A 19 6.96 3.51 2.56
N TRP A 20 5.75 2.95 2.44
CA TRP A 20 4.52 3.74 2.55
C TRP A 20 4.37 4.38 3.93
N LYS A 21 4.56 3.63 5.02
CA LYS A 21 4.48 4.15 6.40
C LYS A 21 5.58 5.18 6.69
N GLU A 22 6.79 4.99 6.19
CA GLU A 22 7.88 5.95 6.32
C GLU A 22 7.59 7.24 5.53
N TRP A 23 6.93 7.11 4.39
CA TRP A 23 6.42 8.27 3.66
C TRP A 23 5.33 8.94 4.50
N MET A 24 4.26 8.25 4.86
CA MET A 24 3.15 8.80 5.63
C MET A 24 3.56 9.43 6.96
N SER A 25 4.56 8.89 7.68
CA SER A 25 5.03 9.43 8.96
C SER A 25 5.62 10.84 8.86
N LYS A 26 6.07 11.26 7.67
CA LYS A 26 6.58 12.62 7.43
C LYS A 26 5.45 13.63 7.15
N ARG A 27 4.18 13.19 7.13
CA ARG A 27 3.02 14.02 6.81
C ARG A 27 2.27 14.32 8.10
N THR A 28 1.80 15.55 8.24
CA THR A 28 1.18 16.06 9.48
C THR A 28 -0.29 15.67 9.64
N THR A 29 -0.96 15.24 8.58
CA THR A 29 -2.38 14.88 8.60
C THR A 29 -2.63 13.72 7.66
N TYR A 30 -3.49 12.79 8.08
CA TYR A 30 -3.98 11.72 7.22
C TYR A 30 -5.15 12.23 6.37
N THR A 31 -5.06 12.08 5.05
CA THR A 31 -6.17 12.24 4.11
C THR A 31 -6.13 11.10 3.09
N TYR A 32 -7.28 10.78 2.49
CA TYR A 32 -7.34 9.75 1.46
C TYR A 32 -6.48 10.11 0.24
N ASP A 33 -6.45 11.39 -0.16
CA ASP A 33 -5.58 11.88 -1.23
C ASP A 33 -4.10 11.64 -0.92
N LEU A 34 -3.66 11.91 0.32
CA LEU A 34 -2.29 11.63 0.75
C LEU A 34 -1.99 10.13 0.77
N ALA A 35 -2.96 9.30 1.17
CA ALA A 35 -2.80 7.86 1.15
C ALA A 35 -2.61 7.33 -0.28
N ALA A 36 -3.37 7.86 -1.24
CA ALA A 36 -3.23 7.54 -2.66
C ALA A 36 -1.88 8.02 -3.24
N GLU A 37 -1.43 9.24 -2.89
CA GLU A 37 -0.10 9.74 -3.24
C GLU A 37 1.01 8.86 -2.65
N GLY A 38 0.84 8.37 -1.43
CA GLY A 38 1.75 7.42 -0.79
C GLY A 38 1.86 6.12 -1.57
N THR A 39 0.75 5.60 -2.08
CA THR A 39 0.74 4.40 -2.95
C THR A 39 1.53 4.65 -4.24
N MET A 40 1.34 5.80 -4.88
CA MET A 40 2.13 6.20 -6.05
C MET A 40 3.62 6.31 -5.72
N TYR A 41 3.97 6.83 -4.54
CA TYR A 41 5.35 6.92 -4.09
C TYR A 41 6.01 5.53 -3.98
N VAL A 42 5.29 4.55 -3.41
CA VAL A 42 5.77 3.16 -3.32
C VAL A 42 6.00 2.56 -4.70
N VAL A 43 5.03 2.70 -5.61
CA VAL A 43 5.14 2.18 -7.00
C VAL A 43 6.35 2.78 -7.72
N ASN A 44 6.63 4.07 -7.51
CA ASN A 44 7.78 4.75 -8.11
C ASN A 44 9.13 4.38 -7.47
N HIS A 45 9.15 4.02 -6.18
CA HIS A 45 10.38 3.68 -5.45
C HIS A 45 10.73 2.19 -5.54
N MET A 46 9.76 1.34 -5.82
CA MET A 46 9.97 -0.08 -6.05
C MET A 46 10.18 -0.34 -7.54
N LYS A 47 11.16 -1.17 -7.89
CA LYS A 47 11.35 -1.65 -9.27
C LYS A 47 10.36 -2.77 -9.58
N LEU A 48 9.09 -2.41 -9.71
CA LEU A 48 8.00 -3.34 -9.94
C LEU A 48 7.82 -3.60 -11.44
N HIS A 49 7.46 -4.84 -11.79
CA HIS A 49 6.91 -5.16 -13.10
C HIS A 49 5.41 -4.80 -13.17
N ASP A 50 4.86 -4.63 -14.37
CA ASP A 50 3.47 -4.22 -14.57
C ASP A 50 2.44 -5.04 -13.77
N HIS A 51 2.64 -6.37 -13.69
CA HIS A 51 1.77 -7.25 -12.90
C HIS A 51 1.86 -7.01 -11.38
N GLN A 52 3.02 -6.57 -10.89
CA GLN A 52 3.24 -6.22 -9.49
C GLN A 52 2.69 -4.83 -9.17
N VAL A 53 2.66 -3.91 -10.14
CA VAL A 53 2.04 -2.60 -9.98
C VAL A 53 0.54 -2.73 -9.72
N SER A 54 -0.16 -3.52 -10.55
CA SER A 54 -1.59 -3.82 -10.34
C SER A 54 -1.84 -4.41 -8.96
N PHE A 55 -0.96 -5.32 -8.53
CA PHE A 55 -1.05 -5.97 -7.22
C PHE A 55 -0.88 -4.98 -6.06
N ILE A 56 0.06 -4.02 -6.14
CA ILE A 56 0.24 -3.00 -5.10
C ILE A 56 -0.99 -2.09 -5.01
N PHE A 57 -1.59 -1.73 -6.14
CA PHE A 57 -2.81 -0.93 -6.12
C PHE A 57 -3.96 -1.66 -5.44
N ASP A 58 -4.20 -2.92 -5.79
CA ASP A 58 -5.24 -3.74 -5.13
C ASP A 58 -4.96 -3.87 -3.62
N PHE A 59 -3.69 -4.10 -3.23
CA PHE A 59 -3.29 -4.17 -1.83
C PHE A 59 -3.58 -2.89 -1.06
N PHE A 60 -3.17 -1.73 -1.57
CA PHE A 60 -3.38 -0.47 -0.87
C PHE A 60 -4.85 -0.05 -0.90
N ASP A 61 -5.61 -0.36 -1.95
CA ASP A 61 -7.05 -0.09 -1.97
C ASP A 61 -7.77 -0.86 -0.86
N GLU A 62 -7.49 -2.16 -0.71
CA GLU A 62 -8.05 -2.97 0.39
C GLU A 62 -7.54 -2.49 1.76
N TYR A 63 -6.25 -2.21 1.90
CA TYR A 63 -5.66 -1.72 3.16
C TYR A 63 -6.26 -0.38 3.60
N LEU A 64 -6.47 0.55 2.66
CA LEU A 64 -7.06 1.86 2.95
C LEU A 64 -8.55 1.76 3.25
N ASN A 65 -9.28 0.89 2.54
CA ASN A 65 -10.68 0.60 2.86
C ASN A 65 -10.82 0.02 4.29
N LEU A 66 -9.93 -0.90 4.69
CA LEU A 66 -9.89 -1.44 6.05
C LEU A 66 -9.53 -0.36 7.09
N LEU A 67 -8.59 0.54 6.79
CA LEU A 67 -8.25 1.66 7.68
C LEU A 67 -9.40 2.67 7.83
N ASP A 68 -10.13 2.94 6.74
CA ASP A 68 -11.25 3.89 6.73
C ASP A 68 -12.46 3.34 7.49
N HIS A 69 -12.68 2.02 7.43
CA HIS A 69 -13.77 1.35 8.13
C HIS A 69 -13.45 1.07 9.60
N GLY A 70 -12.20 1.28 10.03
CA GLY A 70 -11.71 0.89 11.35
C GLY A 70 -11.66 -0.63 11.51
N GLU A 71 -10.61 -1.14 12.16
CA GLU A 71 -10.77 -2.43 12.83
C GLU A 71 -11.97 -2.30 13.79
N GLU A 72 -13.07 -2.98 13.50
CA GLU A 72 -14.09 -3.30 14.51
C GLU A 72 -13.47 -4.09 15.68
#